data_AF-A0A6C0LSS6-F1
#
_entry.id   AF-A0A6C0LSS6-F1
#
_cell.length_a   1.000
_cell.length_b   1.000
_cell.length_c   1.000
_cell.angle_alpha   90.00
_cell.angle_beta   90.00
_cell.angle_gamma   90.00
#
_symmetry.space_group_name_H-M   'P 1'
#
loop_
_entity.id
_entity.type
_entity.pdbx_description
1 polymer ?
#
loop_
_entity_poly.entity_id
_entity_poly.type
_entity_poly.pdbx_seq_one_letter_code
_entity_poly.pdbx_strand_id
1 'polypeptide(L)'
;MKVYTINGDAHTLANIVSSELVFNNKDASYRVPHPNSRTSQLVLHDGCSNKDLESTCTNLQGILSEMRHELAVKFADDLIHTDEKIFDTLDISYQTANSSIVTDGDIC
;
A
#
# COMPACT_ATOMS: atom_id res chain seq x y z
N MET A 1 17.91 8.17 -27.69
CA MET A 1 17.36 6.99 -26.95
C MET A 1 18.37 6.40 -25.96
N LYS A 2 17.97 6.13 -24.71
CA LYS A 2 18.71 5.37 -23.68
C LYS A 2 17.89 4.17 -23.18
N VAL A 3 18.54 3.07 -22.83
CA VAL A 3 17.88 1.84 -22.36
C VAL A 3 18.47 1.39 -21.04
N TYR A 4 17.62 1.12 -20.06
CA TYR A 4 17.97 0.62 -18.73
C TYR A 4 17.37 -0.76 -18.53
N THR A 5 18.20 -1.75 -18.22
CA THR A 5 17.75 -3.11 -17.89
C THR A 5 17.51 -3.21 -16.38
N ILE A 6 16.33 -3.67 -16.00
CA ILE A 6 15.94 -3.91 -14.61
C ILE A 6 15.92 -5.42 -14.40
N ASN A 7 16.72 -5.89 -13.43
CA ASN A 7 16.82 -7.31 -13.09
C ASN A 7 15.85 -7.66 -11.97
N GLY A 8 15.19 -8.82 -12.08
CA GLY A 8 14.28 -9.31 -11.03
C GLY A 8 12.88 -8.68 -11.06
N ASP A 9 12.62 -7.76 -12.00
CA ASP A 9 11.30 -7.27 -12.35
C ASP A 9 10.99 -7.67 -13.79
N ALA A 10 9.88 -8.38 -13.98
CA ALA A 10 9.46 -8.78 -15.32
C ALA A 10 8.73 -7.66 -16.06
N HIS A 11 7.92 -6.84 -15.37
CA HIS A 11 7.06 -5.86 -16.03
C HIS A 11 6.73 -4.64 -15.16
N THR A 12 6.55 -4.82 -13.85
CA THR A 12 5.82 -3.89 -13.00
C THR A 12 6.59 -2.59 -12.80
N LEU A 13 7.86 -2.66 -12.43
CA LEU A 13 8.65 -1.47 -12.13
C LEU A 13 8.87 -0.63 -13.39
N ALA A 14 9.29 -1.26 -14.49
CA ALA A 14 9.48 -0.54 -15.76
C ALA A 14 8.18 0.06 -16.29
N ASN A 15 7.05 -0.63 -16.13
CA ASN A 15 5.75 -0.12 -16.53
C ASN A 15 5.32 1.10 -15.72
N ILE A 16 5.41 1.04 -14.39
CA ILE A 16 5.05 2.17 -13.52
C ILE A 16 5.93 3.39 -13.83
N VAL A 17 7.24 3.19 -13.94
CA VAL A 17 8.18 4.29 -14.20
C VAL A 17 7.95 4.91 -15.58
N SER A 18 7.78 4.11 -16.63
CA SER A 18 7.48 4.63 -17.97
C SER A 18 6.12 5.32 -18.05
N SER A 19 5.10 4.79 -17.36
CA SER A 19 3.78 5.41 -17.30
C SER A 19 3.81 6.77 -16.60
N GLU A 20 4.55 6.89 -15.50
CA GLU A 20 4.70 8.16 -14.79
C GLU A 20 5.50 9.19 -15.61
N LEU A 21 6.52 8.75 -16.35
CA LEU A 21 7.21 9.62 -17.30
C LEU A 21 6.25 10.14 -18.39
N VAL A 22 5.44 9.26 -18.98
CA VAL A 22 4.43 9.63 -19.99
C VAL A 22 3.38 10.59 -19.40
N PHE A 23 2.92 10.35 -18.17
CA PHE A 23 2.02 11.26 -17.46
C PHE A 23 2.61 12.67 -17.32
N ASN A 24 3.93 12.76 -17.14
CA ASN A 24 4.67 14.03 -17.08
C ASN A 24 5.12 14.57 -18.46
N ASN A 25 4.44 14.16 -19.54
CA ASN A 25 4.71 14.54 -20.93
C ASN A 25 6.15 14.23 -21.39
N LYS A 26 6.73 13.13 -20.88
CA LYS A 26 8.03 12.62 -21.34
C LYS A 26 7.84 11.42 -22.23
N ASP A 27 8.64 11.35 -23.29
CA ASP A 27 8.62 10.22 -24.20
C ASP A 27 9.46 9.06 -23.61
N ALA A 28 8.78 8.07 -23.08
CA ALA A 28 9.37 6.88 -22.49
C ALA A 28 8.47 5.66 -22.73
N SER A 29 9.07 4.48 -22.79
CA SER A 29 8.34 3.22 -22.86
C SER A 29 9.04 2.14 -22.05
N TYR A 30 8.36 1.03 -21.83
CA TYR A 30 9.02 -0.18 -21.37
C TYR A 30 8.81 -1.32 -22.36
N ARG A 31 9.72 -2.29 -22.33
CA ARG A 31 9.58 -3.53 -23.07
C ARG A 31 10.15 -4.68 -22.27
N VAL A 32 9.69 -5.88 -22.60
CA VAL A 32 10.27 -7.12 -22.09
C VAL A 32 10.94 -7.83 -23.24
N PRO A 33 12.24 -8.16 -23.14
CA PRO A 33 12.99 -8.74 -24.26
C PRO A 33 12.42 -10.07 -24.79
N HIS A 34 11.80 -10.85 -23.90
CA HIS A 34 11.12 -12.11 -24.20
C HIS A 34 9.96 -12.30 -23.22
N PRO A 35 8.78 -12.84 -23.61
CA PRO A 35 7.63 -12.97 -22.73
C PRO A 35 7.90 -13.67 -21.38
N ASN A 36 8.83 -14.63 -21.35
CA ASN A 36 9.24 -15.34 -20.13
C ASN A 36 10.48 -14.75 -19.44
N SER A 37 10.91 -13.55 -19.82
CA SER A 37 12.06 -12.89 -19.19
C SER A 37 11.71 -12.43 -17.78
N ARG A 38 12.66 -12.58 -16.85
CA ARG A 38 12.61 -11.94 -15.52
C ARG A 38 13.32 -10.59 -15.49
N THR A 39 13.50 -10.00 -16.66
CA THR A 39 14.09 -8.69 -16.83
C THR A 39 13.19 -7.84 -17.72
N SER A 40 12.99 -6.60 -17.29
CA SER A 40 12.30 -5.57 -18.04
C SER A 40 13.32 -4.53 -18.51
N GLN A 41 12.96 -3.78 -19.55
CA GLN A 41 13.77 -2.68 -20.06
C GLN A 41 12.93 -1.41 -20.05
N LEU A 42 13.44 -0.38 -19.39
CA LEU A 42 12.95 0.99 -19.50
C LEU A 42 13.70 1.68 -20.63
N VAL A 43 12.96 2.32 -21.53
CA VAL A 43 13.48 3.03 -22.70
C VAL A 43 13.12 4.51 -22.55
N LEU A 44 14.14 5.37 -22.51
CA LEU A 44 13.98 6.82 -22.57
C LEU A 44 14.20 7.26 -24.01
N HIS A 45 13.20 7.89 -24.62
CA HIS A 45 13.29 8.43 -25.98
C HIS A 45 13.86 9.85 -25.95
N ASP A 46 13.96 10.47 -27.12
CA ASP A 46 14.58 11.78 -27.27
C ASP A 46 13.74 12.84 -26.54
N GLY A 47 14.42 13.73 -25.81
CA GLY A 47 13.77 14.72 -24.94
C GLY A 47 13.45 14.21 -23.52
N CYS A 48 13.61 12.91 -23.24
CA CYS A 48 13.56 12.38 -21.88
C CYS A 48 14.98 12.22 -21.31
N SER A 49 15.31 13.02 -20.29
CA SER A 49 16.64 13.04 -19.68
C SER A 49 16.71 12.15 -18.43
N ASN A 50 17.94 11.88 -17.96
CA ASN A 50 18.13 11.18 -16.68
C ASN A 50 17.58 11.98 -15.50
N LYS A 51 17.57 13.31 -15.59
CA LYS A 51 17.00 14.18 -14.56
C LYS A 51 15.48 13.99 -14.44
N ASP A 52 14.81 13.79 -15.57
CA ASP A 52 13.38 13.48 -15.60
C ASP A 52 13.11 12.13 -14.92
N LEU A 53 13.94 11.11 -15.26
CA LEU A 53 13.87 9.80 -14.60
C LEU A 53 14.11 9.88 -13.09
N GLU A 54 15.14 10.60 -12.66
CA GLU A 54 15.45 10.80 -11.23
C GLU A 54 14.26 11.45 -10.49
N SER A 55 13.69 12.51 -11.08
CA SER A 55 12.53 13.22 -10.50
C SER A 55 11.31 12.30 -10.40
N THR A 56 11.02 11.53 -11.45
CA THR A 56 9.94 10.52 -11.45
C THR A 56 10.15 9.47 -10.35
N CYS A 57 11.37 8.94 -10.20
CA CYS A 57 11.68 7.99 -9.14
C CYS A 57 11.49 8.58 -7.75
N THR A 58 11.92 9.83 -7.52
CA THR A 58 11.69 10.52 -6.24
C THR A 58 10.21 10.71 -5.94
N ASN A 59 9.41 11.11 -6.94
CA ASN A 59 7.97 11.29 -6.77
C ASN A 59 7.28 9.96 -6.43
N LEU A 60 7.59 8.88 -7.15
CA LEU A 60 7.05 7.55 -6.87
C LEU A 60 7.44 7.05 -5.47
N GLN A 61 8.66 7.34 -5.02
CA GLN A 61 9.09 7.04 -3.65
C GLN A 61 8.27 7.81 -2.60
N GLY A 62 7.97 9.08 -2.87
CA GLY A 62 7.09 9.90 -2.02
C GLY A 62 5.70 9.27 -1.87
N ILE A 63 5.05 8.96 -3.01
CA ILE A 63 3.73 8.32 -3.05
C ILE A 63 3.73 7.00 -2.27
N LEU A 64 4.71 6.12 -2.49
CA LEU A 64 4.81 4.85 -1.77
C LEU A 64 5.03 5.04 -0.27
N SER A 65 5.77 6.06 0.14
CA SER A 65 5.98 6.38 1.55
C SER A 65 4.71 6.89 2.22
N GLU A 66 3.95 7.74 1.54
CA GLU A 66 2.64 8.23 2.00
C GLU A 66 1.64 7.08 2.12
N MET A 67 1.50 6.26 1.08
CA MET A 67 0.64 5.06 1.12
C MET A 67 1.01 4.12 2.27
N ARG A 68 2.30 3.88 2.49
CA ARG A 68 2.78 3.08 3.62
C ARG A 68 2.39 3.70 4.96
N HIS A 69 2.52 5.01 5.09
CA HIS A 69 2.15 5.71 6.32
C HIS A 69 0.64 5.63 6.57
N GLU A 70 -0.19 5.92 5.56
CA GLU A 70 -1.66 5.83 5.67
C GLU A 70 -2.12 4.42 6.04
N LEU A 71 -1.56 3.39 5.42
CA LEU A 71 -1.87 2.00 5.74
C LEU A 71 -1.47 1.67 7.19
N ALA A 72 -0.30 2.11 7.64
CA ALA A 72 0.14 1.88 9.02
C ALA A 72 -0.78 2.56 10.05
N VAL A 73 -1.20 3.80 9.79
CA VAL A 73 -2.15 4.52 10.67
C VAL A 73 -3.49 3.80 10.69
N LYS A 74 -4.06 3.48 9.53
CA LYS A 74 -5.36 2.78 9.46
C LYS A 74 -5.35 1.44 10.18
N PHE A 75 -4.31 0.62 9.99
CA PHE A 75 -4.24 -0.67 10.66
C PHE A 75 -3.96 -0.55 12.17
N ALA A 76 -3.26 0.49 12.61
CA ALA A 76 -3.11 0.78 14.04
C ALA A 76 -4.46 1.21 14.65
N ASP A 77 -5.19 2.09 13.97
CA ASP A 77 -6.53 2.52 14.39
C ASP A 77 -7.50 1.33 14.42
N ASP A 78 -7.52 0.48 13.39
CA ASP A 78 -8.38 -0.71 13.35
C ASP A 78 -8.09 -1.66 14.52
N LEU A 79 -6.82 -1.82 14.93
CA LEU A 79 -6.46 -2.64 16.09
C LEU A 79 -7.01 -2.05 17.39
N ILE A 80 -6.85 -0.74 17.60
CA ILE A 80 -7.34 -0.04 18.80
C ILE A 80 -8.87 -0.09 18.87
N HIS A 81 -9.57 0.20 17.77
CA HIS A 81 -11.04 0.19 17.74
C HIS A 81 -11.63 -1.23 17.79
N THR A 82 -10.86 -2.25 17.42
CA THR A 82 -11.28 -3.66 17.60
C THR A 82 -11.16 -4.07 19.07
N ASP A 83 -10.09 -3.66 19.75
CA ASP A 83 -9.94 -3.90 21.20
C ASP A 83 -11.04 -3.19 22.00
N GLU A 84 -11.35 -1.92 21.72
CA GLU A 84 -12.45 -1.20 22.38
C GLU A 84 -13.81 -1.90 22.23
N LYS A 85 -14.15 -2.38 21.03
CA LYS A 85 -15.41 -3.13 20.80
C LYS A 85 -15.45 -4.45 21.55
N ILE A 86 -14.32 -5.14 21.70
CA ILE A 86 -14.23 -6.38 22.47
C ILE A 86 -14.45 -6.08 23.96
N PHE A 87 -13.82 -5.03 24.50
CA PHE A 87 -14.00 -4.62 25.89
C PHE A 87 -15.43 -4.15 26.18
N ASP A 88 -16.05 -3.38 25.29
CA ASP A 88 -17.46 -2.97 25.41
C ASP A 88 -18.41 -4.18 25.39
N THR A 89 -18.13 -5.18 24.53
CA THR A 89 -18.95 -6.41 24.44
C THR A 89 -18.79 -7.29 25.70
N LEU A 90 -17.59 -7.32 26.28
CA LEU A 90 -17.32 -8.02 27.53
C LEU A 90 -17.99 -7.31 28.72
N ASP A 91 -17.92 -5.98 28.81
CA ASP A 91 -18.54 -5.20 29.90
C ASP A 91 -20.08 -5.34 29.89
N ILE A 92 -20.71 -5.29 28.71
CA ILE A 92 -22.16 -5.58 28.57
C ILE A 92 -22.48 -7.00 29.07
N SER A 93 -21.67 -7.99 28.72
CA SER A 93 -21.89 -9.39 29.14
C SER A 93 -21.73 -9.57 30.67
N TYR A 94 -20.77 -8.90 31.29
CA TYR A 94 -20.58 -8.91 32.76
C TYR A 94 -21.70 -8.18 33.51
N GLN A 95 -22.18 -7.05 33.00
CA GLN A 95 -23.31 -6.32 33.60
C GLN A 95 -24.62 -7.11 33.48
N THR A 96 -24.86 -7.77 32.34
CA THR A 96 -26.04 -8.63 32.14
C THR A 96 -25.98 -9.87 33.04
N ALA A 97 -24.81 -10.49 33.21
CA ALA A 97 -24.64 -11.63 34.12
C ALA A 97 -24.86 -11.26 35.60
N ASN A 98 -24.43 -10.07 36.03
CA ASN A 98 -24.58 -9.61 37.41
C ASN A 98 -25.97 -9.05 37.74
N SER A 99 -26.79 -8.72 36.75
CA SER A 99 -28.18 -8.26 36.95
C SER A 99 -29.21 -9.40 36.87
N SER A 100 -28.81 -10.61 36.44
CA SER A 100 -29.65 -11.82 36.47
C SER A 100 -29.44 -12.73 37.70
N ILE A 101 -28.52 -12.40 38.63
CA ILE A 101 -28.43 -13.11 39.91
C ILE A 101 -29.42 -12.48 40.89
N VAL A 102 -30.71 -12.76 40.67
CA VAL A 102 -31.71 -12.71 41.76
C VAL A 102 -31.59 -14.06 42.46
N THR A 103 -30.97 -14.08 43.64
CA THR A 103 -31.04 -15.24 44.51
C THR A 103 -32.46 -15.33 45.06
N ASP A 104 -33.24 -16.30 44.58
CA ASP A 104 -34.47 -16.75 45.24
C ASP A 104 -34.12 -17.17 46.67
N GLY A 105 -34.39 -16.29 47.63
CA GLY A 105 -34.01 -16.52 49.01
C GLY A 105 -34.33 -15.34 49.90
N ASP A 106 -35.61 -14.96 49.97
CA ASP A 106 -36.25 -14.46 51.19
C ASP A 106 -37.77 -14.40 50.95
N ILE A 107 -38.43 -15.55 51.12
CA ILE A 107 -39.86 -15.62 51.41
C ILE A 107 -39.97 -15.79 52.93
N CYS A 108 -40.40 -14.73 53.62
CA CYS A 108 -40.99 -14.80 54.96
C CYS A 108 -42.50 -14.94 54.82
#